data_AF-A0A819ZWQ4-F1
#
_entry.id   AF-A0A819ZWQ4-F1
#
_cell.length_a   1.000
_cell.length_b   1.000
_cell.length_c   1.000
_cell.angle_alpha   90.00
_cell.angle_beta   90.00
_cell.angle_gamma   90.00
#
_symmetry.space_group_name_H-M   'P 1'
#
loop_
_entity.id
_entity.type
_entity.pdbx_description
1 polymer ?
#
loop_
_entity_poly.entity_id
_entity_poly.type
_entity_poly.pdbx_seq_one_letter_code
_entity_poly.pdbx_strand_id
1 'polypeptide(L)'
;MVNNYTEMNQVSVKDIYLPSKWSDIVFGLYIFGEVMAFPCYLFVFYHLLIHKTANMPLILSFMQRGVYIPFTPAVCLVHQFVNYGIWYAAIFSMIWLSLERHILIFHSSLTRTARGRCLFHYIPLAIFALYAPVFYFYITFIYPCERMYDAYTLVCGGPYYTCSFTQSLH
;
A
#
# COMPACT_ATOMS: atom_id res chain seq x y z
N MET A 1 19.70 58.18 -7.21
CA MET A 1 19.57 56.71 -7.30
C MET A 1 18.53 56.32 -6.25
N VAL A 2 17.29 56.10 -6.68
CA VAL A 2 16.11 55.96 -5.81
C VAL A 2 15.74 54.48 -5.73
N ASN A 3 15.54 54.02 -4.50
CA ASN A 3 15.22 52.63 -4.13
C ASN A 3 13.81 52.24 -4.61
N ASN A 4 13.70 51.14 -5.37
CA ASN A 4 12.43 50.51 -5.80
C ASN A 4 12.35 49.05 -5.32
N TYR A 5 12.20 48.84 -4.01
CA TYR A 5 12.05 47.50 -3.42
C TYR A 5 10.93 47.42 -2.35
N THR A 6 9.85 48.19 -2.49
CA THR A 6 8.74 48.19 -1.53
C THR A 6 7.38 48.07 -2.21
N GLU A 7 7.18 47.04 -3.02
CA GLU A 7 5.83 46.56 -3.40
C GLU A 7 5.81 45.02 -3.49
N MET A 8 6.27 44.34 -2.44
CA MET A 8 5.83 42.97 -2.21
C MET A 8 4.52 43.03 -1.44
N ASN A 9 3.43 43.07 -2.21
CA ASN A 9 2.07 42.63 -1.90
C ASN A 9 1.83 42.23 -0.43
N GLN A 10 1.20 43.13 0.32
CA GLN A 10 0.40 42.77 1.47
C GLN A 10 -0.76 41.89 1.00
N VAL A 11 -0.51 40.59 0.84
CA VAL A 11 -1.58 39.59 0.76
C VAL A 11 -2.29 39.65 2.12
N SER A 12 -3.47 40.25 2.11
CA SER A 12 -4.33 40.42 3.27
C SER A 12 -4.53 39.09 3.99
N VAL A 13 -3.93 38.95 5.18
CA VAL A 13 -4.05 37.77 6.05
C VAL A 13 -5.52 37.50 6.45
N LYS A 14 -6.41 38.50 6.31
CA LYS A 14 -7.83 38.38 6.63
C LYS A 14 -8.61 37.46 5.68
N ASP A 15 -8.13 37.23 4.46
CA ASP A 15 -8.81 36.34 3.51
C ASP A 15 -8.47 34.84 3.71
N ILE A 16 -7.64 34.52 4.71
CA ILE A 16 -7.25 33.14 5.07
C ILE A 16 -8.19 32.54 6.14
N TYR A 17 -9.11 33.31 6.72
CA TYR A 17 -10.13 32.77 7.61
C TYR A 17 -11.23 32.08 6.79
N LEU A 18 -11.07 30.76 6.60
CA LEU A 18 -12.12 29.90 6.08
C LEU A 18 -13.41 30.10 6.90
N PRO A 19 -14.59 30.22 6.26
CA PRO A 19 -15.85 30.39 6.99
C PRO A 19 -16.01 29.25 7.99
N SER A 20 -16.47 29.52 9.22
CA SER A 20 -16.44 28.56 10.34
C SER A 20 -16.99 27.17 9.98
N LYS A 21 -18.02 27.06 9.15
CA LYS A 21 -18.55 25.76 8.68
C LYS A 21 -17.56 24.93 7.86
N TRP A 22 -16.64 25.56 7.14
CA TRP A 22 -15.61 24.86 6.37
C TRP A 22 -14.48 24.35 7.25
N SER A 23 -14.20 24.96 8.40
CA SER A 23 -13.19 24.40 9.32
C SER A 23 -13.62 23.06 9.87
N ASP A 24 -14.91 22.89 10.17
CA ASP A 24 -15.46 21.63 10.70
C ASP A 24 -15.36 20.51 9.67
N ILE A 25 -15.63 20.81 8.39
CA ILE A 25 -15.51 19.83 7.30
C ILE A 25 -14.05 19.45 7.06
N VAL A 26 -13.13 20.43 7.05
CA VAL A 26 -11.70 20.17 6.86
C VAL A 26 -11.13 19.36 8.02
N PHE A 27 -11.53 19.68 9.25
CA PHE A 27 -11.15 18.92 10.44
C PHE A 27 -11.70 17.48 10.39
N GLY A 28 -12.95 17.30 9.96
CA GLY A 28 -13.54 15.97 9.75
C GLY A 28 -12.78 15.14 8.72
N LEU A 29 -12.40 15.73 7.57
CA LEU A 29 -11.60 15.06 6.55
C LEU A 29 -10.20 14.70 7.05
N TYR A 30 -9.58 15.56 7.87
CA TYR A 30 -8.29 15.28 8.49
C TYR A 30 -8.38 14.08 9.44
N ILE A 31 -9.35 14.08 10.36
CA ILE A 31 -9.57 12.97 11.30
C ILE A 31 -9.90 11.67 10.53
N PHE A 32 -10.73 11.74 9.49
CA PHE A 32 -11.02 10.58 8.65
C PHE A 32 -9.75 10.06 7.95
N GLY A 33 -8.90 10.94 7.43
CA GLY A 33 -7.61 10.58 6.83
C GLY A 33 -6.69 9.87 7.82
N GLU A 34 -6.54 10.41 9.03
CA GLU A 34 -5.74 9.79 10.11
C GLU A 34 -6.32 8.44 10.54
N VAL A 35 -7.64 8.33 10.69
CA VAL A 35 -8.33 7.08 11.04
C VAL A 35 -8.18 6.02 9.94
N MET A 36 -8.15 6.42 8.67
CA MET A 36 -7.91 5.51 7.54
C MET A 36 -6.42 5.15 7.39
N ALA A 37 -5.52 6.06 7.77
CA ALA A 37 -4.08 5.82 7.76
C ALA A 37 -3.64 4.89 8.92
N PHE A 38 -4.30 4.99 10.08
CA PHE A 38 -4.01 4.18 11.25
C PHE A 38 -4.00 2.65 11.00
N PRO A 39 -5.02 2.03 10.38
CA PRO A 39 -4.98 0.61 10.04
C PRO A 39 -3.88 0.31 9.01
N CYS A 40 -3.56 1.24 8.11
CA CYS A 40 -2.44 1.08 7.17
C CYS A 40 -1.09 1.07 7.92
N TYR A 41 -0.88 1.96 8.88
CA TYR A 41 0.32 1.97 9.72
C TYR A 41 0.43 0.74 10.60
N LEU A 42 -0.66 0.31 11.24
CA LEU A 42 -0.69 -0.93 12.01
C LEU A 42 -0.40 -2.13 11.12
N PHE A 43 -0.94 -2.15 9.90
CA PHE A 43 -0.71 -3.23 8.94
C PHE A 43 0.75 -3.27 8.47
N VAL A 44 1.34 -2.13 8.11
CA VAL A 44 2.76 -2.02 7.74
C VAL A 44 3.66 -2.41 8.92
N PHE A 45 3.36 -1.92 10.12
CA PHE A 45 4.12 -2.23 11.33
C PHE A 45 4.03 -3.72 11.69
N TYR A 46 2.82 -4.29 11.64
CA TYR A 46 2.60 -5.72 11.81
C TYR A 46 3.39 -6.53 10.77
N HIS A 47 3.39 -6.10 9.51
CA HIS A 47 4.15 -6.76 8.45
C HIS A 47 5.66 -6.70 8.69
N LEU A 48 6.18 -5.54 9.08
CA LEU A 48 7.58 -5.38 9.45
C LEU A 48 7.97 -6.31 10.60
N LEU A 49 7.11 -6.42 11.61
CA LEU A 49 7.32 -7.34 12.73
C LEU A 49 7.31 -8.79 12.25
N ILE A 50 6.27 -9.25 11.55
CA ILE A 50 6.16 -10.63 11.04
C ILE A 50 7.32 -10.97 10.10
N HIS A 51 7.73 -10.05 9.24
CA HIS A 51 8.83 -10.29 8.32
C HIS A 51 10.15 -10.51 9.09
N LYS A 52 10.38 -9.74 10.15
CA LYS A 52 11.59 -9.86 10.97
C LYS A 52 11.54 -11.04 11.94
N THR A 53 10.38 -11.35 12.52
CA THR A 53 10.24 -12.37 13.57
C THR A 53 9.88 -13.74 13.04
N ALA A 54 9.11 -13.85 11.96
CA ALA A 54 8.65 -15.13 11.42
C ALA A 54 9.39 -15.52 10.14
N ASN A 55 9.49 -14.62 9.15
CA ASN A 55 10.06 -14.99 7.85
C ASN A 55 11.57 -15.25 7.94
N MET A 56 12.31 -14.42 8.68
CA MET A 56 13.77 -14.59 8.81
C MET A 56 14.17 -15.93 9.47
N PRO A 57 13.57 -16.34 10.61
CA PRO A 57 13.85 -17.67 11.17
C PRO A 57 13.45 -18.83 10.26
N LEU A 58 12.34 -18.70 9.51
CA LEU A 58 11.92 -19.72 8.55
C LEU A 58 12.94 -19.88 7.41
N ILE A 59 13.44 -18.77 6.85
CA ILE A 59 14.50 -18.79 5.84
C ILE A 59 15.79 -19.37 6.43
N LEU A 60 16.17 -18.96 7.64
CA LEU A 60 17.39 -19.48 8.29
C LEU A 60 17.28 -20.99 8.55
N SER A 61 16.13 -21.47 9.03
CA SER A 61 15.86 -22.89 9.23
C SER A 61 15.95 -23.68 7.92
N PHE A 62 15.41 -23.12 6.83
CA PHE A 62 15.56 -23.71 5.49
C PHE A 62 17.04 -23.77 5.07
N MET A 63 17.81 -22.69 5.25
CA MET A 63 19.24 -22.68 4.90
C MET A 63 20.05 -23.69 5.71
N GLN A 64 19.64 -24.00 6.95
CA GLN A 64 20.29 -24.99 7.81
C GLN A 64 19.89 -26.43 7.47
N ARG A 65 18.62 -26.68 7.13
CA ARG A 65 18.06 -28.04 7.01
C ARG A 65 17.77 -28.47 5.57
N GLY A 66 17.75 -27.54 4.63
CA GLY A 66 17.31 -27.75 3.24
C GLY A 66 15.81 -28.02 3.09
N VAL A 67 15.02 -27.84 4.16
CA VAL A 67 13.58 -28.15 4.18
C VAL A 67 12.82 -27.05 4.93
N TYR A 68 11.67 -26.66 4.40
CA TYR A 68 10.79 -25.66 5.00
C TYR A 68 9.92 -26.27 6.12
N ILE A 69 10.03 -25.77 7.36
CA ILE A 69 9.31 -26.32 8.53
C ILE A 69 8.70 -25.15 9.34
N PRO A 70 7.40 -25.16 9.70
CA PRO A 70 6.41 -26.21 9.41
C PRO A 70 5.92 -26.16 7.97
N PHE A 71 5.91 -27.32 7.31
CA PHE A 71 5.36 -27.44 5.96
C PHE A 71 3.87 -27.78 6.03
N THR A 72 3.01 -26.81 5.73
CA THR A 72 1.59 -27.05 5.44
C THR A 72 1.15 -26.17 4.26
N PRO A 73 0.24 -26.64 3.39
CA PRO A 73 -0.25 -25.83 2.28
C PRO A 73 -0.85 -24.49 2.73
N ALA A 74 -1.55 -24.48 3.87
CA ALA A 74 -2.12 -23.26 4.45
C ALA A 74 -1.05 -22.23 4.83
N VAL A 75 0.05 -22.65 5.46
CA VAL A 75 1.17 -21.76 5.79
C VAL A 75 1.79 -21.18 4.52
N CYS A 76 1.96 -22.00 3.48
CA CYS A 76 2.51 -21.54 2.21
C CYS A 76 1.59 -20.52 1.51
N LEU A 77 0.28 -20.74 1.51
CA LEU A 77 -0.71 -19.79 0.98
C LEU A 77 -0.65 -18.44 1.69
N VAL A 78 -0.69 -18.45 3.02
CA VAL A 78 -0.62 -17.22 3.83
C VAL A 78 0.70 -16.51 3.59
N HIS A 79 1.81 -17.24 3.62
CA HIS A 79 3.13 -16.68 3.39
C HIS A 79 3.26 -16.06 1.99
N GLN A 80 2.73 -16.72 0.96
CA GLN A 80 2.73 -16.22 -0.41
C GLN A 80 1.91 -14.93 -0.53
N PHE A 81 0.70 -14.88 0.04
CA PHE A 81 -0.12 -13.68 0.05
C PHE A 81 0.59 -12.52 0.79
N VAL A 82 1.18 -12.80 1.95
CA VAL A 82 1.90 -11.81 2.76
C VAL A 82 3.15 -11.31 2.03
N ASN A 83 3.91 -12.18 1.37
CA ASN A 83 5.12 -11.78 0.66
C ASN A 83 4.84 -11.05 -0.64
N TYR A 84 3.89 -11.49 -1.46
CA TYR A 84 3.66 -10.81 -2.74
C TYR A 84 2.62 -9.71 -2.62
N GLY A 85 1.43 -10.02 -2.08
CA GLY A 85 0.34 -9.06 -1.98
C GLY A 85 0.73 -7.79 -1.22
N ILE A 86 1.27 -7.98 -0.02
CA ILE A 86 1.57 -6.85 0.87
C ILE A 86 2.84 -6.12 0.44
N TRP A 87 3.87 -6.83 0.00
CA TRP A 87 5.11 -6.20 -0.46
C TRP A 87 4.90 -5.34 -1.70
N TYR A 88 4.15 -5.83 -2.69
CA TYR A 88 3.81 -5.02 -3.86
C TYR A 88 2.91 -3.83 -3.49
N ALA A 89 1.98 -3.98 -2.53
CA ALA A 89 1.19 -2.87 -2.02
C ALA A 89 2.08 -1.76 -1.44
N ALA A 90 3.12 -2.15 -0.67
CA ALA A 90 4.09 -1.22 -0.12
C ALA A 90 4.90 -0.52 -1.21
N ILE A 91 5.38 -1.25 -2.23
CA ILE A 91 6.12 -0.67 -3.37
C ILE A 91 5.25 0.33 -4.13
N PHE A 92 4.02 -0.04 -4.47
CA PHE A 92 3.11 0.83 -5.18
C PHE A 92 2.76 2.08 -4.36
N SER A 93 2.57 1.93 -3.06
CA SER A 93 2.34 3.06 -2.15
C SER A 93 3.56 3.99 -2.09
N MET A 94 4.79 3.44 -2.05
CA MET A 94 6.01 4.25 -2.09
C MET A 94 6.15 5.03 -3.40
N ILE A 95 5.89 4.37 -4.54
CA ILE A 95 5.90 5.03 -5.86
C ILE A 95 4.90 6.18 -5.86
N TRP A 96 3.68 5.95 -5.38
CA TRP A 96 2.66 6.99 -5.34
C TRP A 96 3.05 8.14 -4.40
N LEU A 97 3.53 7.86 -3.19
CA LEU A 97 3.98 8.89 -2.25
C LEU A 97 5.10 9.76 -2.84
N SER A 98 6.01 9.18 -3.63
CA SER A 98 7.02 9.94 -4.36
C SER A 98 6.43 10.86 -5.41
N LEU A 99 5.46 10.37 -6.20
CA LEU A 99 4.74 11.17 -7.20
C LEU A 99 3.90 12.28 -6.54
N GLU A 100 3.23 11.96 -5.45
CA GLU A 100 2.42 12.90 -4.69
C GLU A 100 3.25 14.07 -4.16
N ARG A 101 4.43 13.79 -3.59
CA ARG A 101 5.37 14.85 -3.17
C ARG A 101 5.80 15.73 -4.34
N HIS A 102 6.02 15.13 -5.51
CA HIS A 102 6.33 15.90 -6.72
C HIS A 102 5.16 16.82 -7.10
N ILE A 103 3.92 16.32 -7.10
CA ILE A 103 2.71 17.11 -7.36
C ILE A 103 2.55 18.24 -6.33
N LEU A 104 2.81 17.98 -5.05
CA LEU A 104 2.69 18.98 -3.98
C LEU A 104 3.69 20.14 -4.14
N ILE A 105 4.92 19.84 -4.58
CA ILE A 105 5.97 20.86 -4.76
C ILE A 105 5.74 21.68 -6.04
N PHE A 106 5.49 21.02 -7.16
CA PHE A 106 5.43 21.70 -8.48
C PHE A 106 4.02 22.15 -8.87
N HIS A 107 2.98 21.55 -8.30
CA HIS A 107 1.58 21.78 -8.65
C HIS A 107 0.68 21.93 -7.40
N SER A 108 1.13 22.72 -6.42
CA SER A 108 0.40 22.98 -5.17
C SER A 108 -1.02 23.53 -5.36
N SER A 109 -1.31 24.15 -6.52
CA SER A 109 -2.66 24.61 -6.88
C SER A 109 -3.67 23.46 -7.00
N LEU A 110 -3.24 22.26 -7.41
CA LEU A 110 -4.11 21.08 -7.59
C LEU A 110 -4.60 20.52 -6.25
N THR A 111 -3.81 20.63 -5.19
CA THR A 111 -4.15 20.13 -3.83
C THR A 111 -4.69 21.21 -2.91
N ARG A 112 -4.84 22.45 -3.41
CA ARG A 112 -5.34 23.58 -2.61
C ARG A 112 -6.80 23.42 -2.16
N THR A 113 -7.62 22.76 -2.98
CA THR A 113 -9.05 22.56 -2.69
C THR A 113 -9.30 21.19 -2.08
N ALA A 114 -10.35 21.06 -1.24
CA ALA A 114 -10.71 19.78 -0.63
C ALA A 114 -10.99 18.67 -1.68
N ARG A 115 -11.66 19.02 -2.79
CA ARG A 115 -11.86 18.10 -3.92
C ARG A 115 -10.53 17.69 -4.56
N GLY A 116 -9.61 18.64 -4.73
CA GLY A 116 -8.26 18.37 -5.20
C GLY A 116 -7.50 17.39 -4.31
N ARG A 117 -7.55 17.56 -2.99
CA ARG A 117 -6.95 16.60 -2.03
C ARG A 117 -7.59 15.22 -2.11
N CYS A 118 -8.91 15.13 -2.27
CA CYS A 118 -9.58 13.86 -2.48
C CYS A 118 -9.07 13.13 -3.74
N LEU A 119 -9.02 13.84 -4.87
CA LEU A 119 -8.65 13.27 -6.16
C LEU A 119 -7.15 12.96 -6.32
N PHE A 120 -6.27 13.82 -5.80
CA PHE A 120 -4.83 13.73 -6.03
C PHE A 120 -4.03 13.19 -4.84
N HIS A 121 -4.65 12.96 -3.69
CA HIS A 121 -3.98 12.40 -2.51
C HIS A 121 -4.69 11.13 -2.03
N TYR A 122 -5.95 11.22 -1.59
CA TYR A 122 -6.62 10.09 -0.93
C TYR A 122 -6.99 8.95 -1.89
N ILE A 123 -7.62 9.25 -3.04
CA ILE A 123 -8.10 8.22 -3.97
C ILE A 123 -6.96 7.39 -4.55
N PRO A 124 -5.89 7.97 -5.12
CA PRO A 124 -4.84 7.16 -5.72
C PRO A 124 -4.08 6.37 -4.67
N LEU A 125 -3.83 6.94 -3.49
CA LEU A 125 -3.21 6.22 -2.38
C LEU A 125 -4.04 4.99 -1.98
N ALA A 126 -5.37 5.13 -1.90
CA ALA A 126 -6.26 4.01 -1.63
C ALA A 126 -6.23 2.95 -2.75
N ILE A 127 -6.21 3.36 -4.01
CA ILE A 127 -6.11 2.46 -5.16
C ILE A 127 -4.80 1.67 -5.10
N PHE A 128 -3.65 2.33 -4.94
CA PHE A 128 -2.35 1.65 -4.89
C PHE A 128 -2.20 0.76 -3.65
N ALA A 129 -2.77 1.16 -2.51
CA ALA A 129 -2.75 0.36 -1.29
C ALA A 129 -3.64 -0.90 -1.40
N LEU A 130 -4.80 -0.82 -2.06
CA LEU A 130 -5.77 -1.92 -2.12
C LEU A 130 -5.62 -2.82 -3.36
N TYR A 131 -5.12 -2.29 -4.47
CA TYR A 131 -5.01 -3.01 -5.74
C TYR A 131 -4.20 -4.29 -5.61
N ALA A 132 -2.97 -4.20 -5.09
CA ALA A 132 -2.09 -5.37 -4.97
C ALA A 132 -2.63 -6.42 -3.98
N PRO A 133 -3.06 -6.09 -2.75
CA PRO A 133 -3.64 -7.07 -1.85
C PRO A 133 -4.89 -7.73 -2.42
N VAL A 134 -5.80 -6.99 -3.05
CA VAL A 134 -7.01 -7.59 -3.64
C VAL A 134 -6.65 -8.53 -4.78
N PHE A 135 -5.77 -8.11 -5.69
CA PHE A 135 -5.30 -8.93 -6.80
C PHE A 135 -4.63 -10.22 -6.30
N TYR A 136 -3.67 -10.10 -5.38
CA TYR A 136 -2.97 -11.26 -4.82
C TYR A 136 -3.87 -12.14 -3.95
N PHE A 137 -4.86 -11.59 -3.26
CA PHE A 137 -5.85 -12.37 -2.54
C PHE A 137 -6.67 -13.22 -3.52
N TYR A 138 -7.14 -12.63 -4.62
CA TYR A 138 -7.89 -13.35 -5.64
C TYR A 138 -7.07 -14.51 -6.22
N ILE A 139 -5.84 -14.27 -6.68
CA ILE A 139 -5.02 -15.34 -7.27
C ILE A 139 -4.57 -16.38 -6.24
N THR A 140 -4.39 -15.99 -4.97
CA THR A 140 -3.88 -16.91 -3.93
C THR A 140 -5.00 -17.72 -3.26
N PHE A 141 -6.22 -17.20 -3.12
CA PHE A 141 -7.28 -17.91 -2.39
C PHE A 141 -8.42 -18.35 -3.28
N ILE A 142 -8.80 -17.55 -4.28
CA ILE A 142 -10.03 -17.77 -5.06
C ILE A 142 -9.76 -18.50 -6.39
N TYR A 143 -8.62 -18.22 -7.03
CA TYR A 143 -8.36 -18.72 -8.38
C TYR A 143 -8.29 -20.26 -8.44
N PRO A 144 -9.07 -20.91 -9.34
CA PRO A 144 -9.32 -22.35 -9.31
C PRO A 144 -8.23 -23.13 -10.05
N CYS A 145 -7.00 -23.09 -9.54
CA CYS A 145 -5.94 -23.98 -10.01
C CYS A 145 -5.43 -24.86 -8.87
N GLU A 146 -5.07 -26.10 -9.21
CA GLU A 146 -4.33 -26.97 -8.29
C GLU A 146 -2.98 -26.33 -8.01
N ARG A 147 -2.64 -26.26 -6.73
CA ARG A 147 -1.42 -25.66 -6.22
C ARG A 147 -0.55 -26.77 -5.66
N MET A 148 0.60 -26.99 -6.28
CA MET A 148 1.63 -27.86 -5.73
C MET A 148 2.70 -27.00 -5.05
N TYR A 149 2.97 -27.31 -3.79
CA TYR A 149 4.04 -26.68 -3.00
C TYR A 149 5.16 -27.69 -2.81
N ASP A 150 6.41 -27.24 -2.99
CA ASP A 150 7.59 -28.07 -2.79
C ASP A 150 8.30 -27.64 -1.49
N ALA A 151 8.35 -28.54 -0.51
CA ALA A 151 9.00 -28.32 0.78
C ALA A 151 10.52 -28.11 0.68
N TYR A 152 11.14 -28.54 -0.43
CA TYR A 152 12.57 -28.43 -0.70
C TYR A 152 12.93 -27.14 -1.45
N THR A 153 11.94 -26.30 -1.77
CA THR A 153 12.16 -24.98 -2.37
C THR A 153 12.03 -23.86 -1.33
N LEU A 154 12.83 -22.81 -1.49
CA LEU A 154 12.81 -21.65 -0.61
C LEU A 154 11.43 -21.00 -0.65
N VAL A 155 10.88 -20.64 0.53
CA VAL A 155 9.60 -19.92 0.65
C VAL A 155 8.41 -20.72 0.07
N CYS A 156 8.42 -22.05 0.21
CA CYS A 156 7.44 -22.97 -0.41
C CYS A 156 7.45 -23.00 -1.95
N GLY A 157 8.43 -22.35 -2.58
CA GLY A 157 8.54 -22.24 -4.04
C GLY A 157 7.55 -21.23 -4.63
N GLY A 158 7.82 -20.81 -5.87
CA GLY A 158 6.77 -20.17 -6.66
C GLY A 158 5.64 -21.19 -6.88
N PRO A 159 4.36 -20.80 -6.79
CA PRO A 159 3.27 -21.71 -7.10
C PRO A 159 3.45 -22.25 -8.51
N TYR A 160 3.68 -23.56 -8.63
CA TYR A 160 3.48 -24.23 -9.90
C TYR A 160 1.97 -24.36 -10.09
N TYR A 161 1.41 -23.47 -10.91
CA TYR A 161 0.01 -23.56 -11.30
C TYR A 161 -0.11 -24.60 -12.42
N THR A 162 -0.42 -25.84 -12.05
CA THR A 162 -0.93 -26.81 -13.02
C THR A 162 -2.39 -26.52 -13.24
N CYS A 163 -2.67 -25.44 -13.99
CA CYS A 163 -4.00 -25.18 -14.48
C CYS A 163 -4.24 -26.13 -15.65
N SER A 164 -4.77 -27.32 -15.36
CA SER A 164 -5.33 -28.18 -16.40
C SER A 164 -6.50 -27.44 -17.01
N PHE A 165 -6.31 -26.82 -18.18
CA PHE A 165 -7.40 -26.39 -19.05
C PHE A 165 -8.10 -27.62 -19.65
N THR A 166 -8.50 -28.59 -18.82
CA THR A 166 -9.55 -29.51 -19.22
C THR A 166 -10.85 -28.74 -19.13
N GLN A 167 -11.09 -27.96 -20.19
CA GLN A 167 -12.44 -27.56 -20.57
C GLN A 167 -13.31 -28.80 -20.47
N SER A 168 -14.18 -28.81 -19.48
CA SER A 168 -15.43 -29.54 -19.53
C SER A 168 -16.20 -29.05 -20.75
N LEU A 169 -15.91 -29.63 -21.91
CA LEU A 169 -16.83 -29.72 -23.04
C LEU A 169 -17.93 -30.69 -22.60
N HIS A 170 -18.88 -30.19 -21.80
CA HIS A 170 -20.16 -30.82 -21.53
C HIS A 170 -21.23 -29.76 -21.38
#